data_AF-A0A7S1C6W5-F1
#
_entry.id   AF-A0A7S1C6W5-F1
#
_cell.length_a   1.000
_cell.length_b   1.000
_cell.length_c   1.000
_cell.angle_alpha   90.00
_cell.angle_beta   90.00
_cell.angle_gamma   90.00
#
_symmetry.space_group_name_H-M   'P 1'
#
loop_
_entity.id
_entity.type
_entity.pdbx_description
1 polymer ?
#
loop_
_entity_poly.entity_id
_entity_poly.type
_entity_poly.pdbx_seq_one_letter_code
_entity_poly.pdbx_strand_id
1 'polypeptide(L)'
;RARRTFTVADADDSGYLTVDELPAVVRSLGLDFSDEETLRLAKSLFKEIDSDHSGKLDFDEFFSFYQAVLDNEKARRKLAKKLTKRALSHMEKEQARQVFGLYDKDDSGSISASELE
;
A
#
# COMPACT_ATOMS: atom_id res chain seq x y z
N ARG A 1 -17.05 -1.39 -10.89
CA ARG A 1 -16.29 -1.91 -9.72
C ARG A 1 -15.83 -0.76 -8.84
N ALA A 2 -15.15 0.26 -9.39
CA ALA A 2 -14.75 1.48 -8.67
C ALA A 2 -15.88 2.12 -7.86
N ARG A 3 -17.02 2.44 -8.49
CA ARG A 3 -18.20 3.01 -7.81
C ARG A 3 -18.69 2.18 -6.61
N ARG A 4 -18.66 0.84 -6.70
CA ARG A 4 -19.07 -0.02 -5.58
C ARG A 4 -18.05 0.03 -4.45
N THR A 5 -16.76 -0.06 -4.76
CA THR A 5 -15.71 0.06 -3.74
C THR A 5 -15.72 1.45 -3.10
N PHE A 6 -15.98 2.51 -3.87
CA PHE A 6 -16.14 3.86 -3.36
C PHE A 6 -17.28 3.94 -2.36
N THR A 7 -18.49 3.51 -2.73
CA THR A 7 -19.65 3.52 -1.81
C THR A 7 -19.49 2.59 -0.61
N VAL A 8 -18.71 1.51 -0.72
CA VAL A 8 -18.42 0.64 0.44
C VAL A 8 -17.41 1.30 1.39
N ALA A 9 -16.53 2.15 0.88
CA ALA A 9 -15.53 2.84 1.68
C ALA A 9 -16.05 4.17 2.25
N ASP A 10 -16.90 4.88 1.50
CA ASP A 10 -17.58 6.12 1.88
C ASP A 10 -18.68 5.78 2.90
N ALA A 11 -18.28 5.69 4.17
CA ALA A 11 -19.14 5.20 5.24
C ALA A 11 -20.15 6.27 5.68
N ASP A 12 -19.81 7.55 5.48
CA ASP A 12 -20.68 8.68 5.79
C ASP A 12 -21.52 9.16 4.60
N ASP A 13 -21.40 8.52 3.43
CA ASP A 13 -22.07 8.86 2.17
C ASP A 13 -21.88 10.34 1.81
N SER A 14 -20.71 10.90 2.17
CA SER A 14 -20.39 12.31 1.92
C SER A 14 -20.09 12.57 0.44
N GLY A 15 -19.86 11.52 -0.35
CA GLY A 15 -19.42 11.61 -1.73
C GLY A 15 -17.92 11.89 -1.86
N TYR A 16 -17.18 11.83 -0.75
CA TYR A 16 -15.74 12.01 -0.69
C TYR A 16 -15.12 10.96 0.23
N LEU A 17 -13.89 10.53 -0.08
CA LEU A 17 -13.15 9.62 0.80
C LEU A 17 -12.12 10.39 1.63
N THR A 18 -12.22 10.26 2.93
CA THR A 18 -11.21 10.78 3.85
C THR A 18 -10.10 9.78 4.10
N VAL A 19 -9.02 10.25 4.73
CA VAL A 19 -7.86 9.41 5.07
C VAL A 19 -8.21 8.25 6.01
N ASP A 20 -9.27 8.39 6.80
CA ASP A 20 -9.77 7.37 7.74
C ASP A 20 -10.63 6.30 7.04
N GLU A 21 -11.12 6.58 5.84
CA GLU A 21 -11.99 5.70 5.06
C GLU A 21 -11.24 4.92 3.97
N LEU A 22 -10.09 5.45 3.53
CA LEU A 22 -9.16 4.74 2.65
C LEU A 22 -8.68 3.36 3.14
N PRO A 23 -8.53 3.05 4.45
CA PRO A 23 -8.23 1.71 4.92
C PRO A 23 -9.21 0.65 4.43
N ALA A 24 -10.50 0.99 4.30
CA ALA A 24 -11.52 0.09 3.77
C ALA A 24 -11.28 -0.22 2.28
N VAL A 25 -10.81 0.77 1.51
CA VAL A 25 -10.39 0.59 0.11
C VAL A 25 -9.21 -0.35 0.01
N VAL A 26 -8.18 -0.15 0.85
CA VAL A 26 -6.97 -1.00 0.88
C VAL A 26 -7.35 -2.47 1.12
N ARG A 27 -8.21 -2.73 2.10
CA ARG A 27 -8.74 -4.07 2.37
C ARG A 27 -9.56 -4.61 1.20
N SER A 28 -10.40 -3.77 0.58
CA SER A 28 -11.17 -4.15 -0.61
C SER A 28 -10.29 -4.49 -1.83
N LEU A 29 -9.03 -4.06 -1.87
CA LEU A 29 -8.07 -4.45 -2.89
C LEU A 29 -7.44 -5.84 -2.63
N GLY A 30 -7.79 -6.50 -1.52
CA GLY A 30 -7.23 -7.79 -1.12
C GLY A 30 -5.84 -7.67 -0.47
N LEU A 31 -5.54 -6.48 0.06
CA LEU A 31 -4.32 -6.20 0.81
C LEU A 31 -4.66 -6.28 2.30
N ASP A 32 -4.48 -7.47 2.89
CA ASP A 32 -4.68 -7.71 4.31
C ASP A 32 -3.36 -7.49 5.06
N PHE A 33 -3.33 -6.41 5.83
CA PHE A 33 -2.21 -6.04 6.70
C PHE A 33 -2.72 -5.64 8.08
N SER A 34 -1.81 -5.54 9.04
CA SER A 34 -2.10 -4.95 10.36
C SER A 34 -2.73 -3.56 10.21
N ASP A 35 -3.59 -3.17 11.17
CA ASP A 35 -4.28 -1.88 11.15
C ASP A 35 -3.32 -0.70 10.97
N GLU A 36 -2.17 -0.72 11.65
CA GLU A 36 -1.17 0.35 11.57
C GLU A 36 -0.58 0.48 10.15
N GLU A 37 -0.27 -0.63 9.50
CA GLU A 37 0.28 -0.65 8.14
C GLU A 37 -0.77 -0.22 7.11
N THR A 38 -2.01 -0.68 7.29
CA THR A 38 -3.15 -0.28 6.46
C THR A 38 -3.37 1.22 6.56
N LEU A 39 -3.31 1.79 7.76
CA LEU A 39 -3.51 3.22 8.00
C LEU A 39 -2.35 4.06 7.45
N ARG A 40 -1.10 3.59 7.58
CA ARG A 40 0.07 4.21 6.95
C ARG A 40 -0.02 4.18 5.43
N LEU A 41 -0.51 3.09 4.86
CA LEU A 41 -0.72 2.95 3.42
C LEU A 41 -1.82 3.88 2.95
N ALA A 42 -2.97 3.88 3.62
CA ALA A 42 -4.06 4.81 3.37
C ALA A 42 -3.56 6.25 3.36
N LYS A 43 -2.81 6.68 4.38
CA LYS A 43 -2.19 8.02 4.44
C LYS A 43 -1.23 8.31 3.28
N SER A 44 -0.43 7.32 2.88
CA SER A 44 0.52 7.49 1.77
C SER A 44 -0.17 7.56 0.42
N LEU A 45 -1.20 6.72 0.22
CA LEU A 45 -2.05 6.71 -0.95
C LEU A 45 -2.83 8.01 -1.05
N PHE A 46 -3.45 8.43 0.05
CA PHE A 46 -4.16 9.69 0.18
C PHE A 46 -3.32 10.83 -0.40
N LYS A 47 -2.11 11.05 0.12
CA LYS A 47 -1.20 12.10 -0.35
C LYS A 47 -0.75 11.99 -1.81
N GLU A 48 -0.78 10.79 -2.38
CA GLU A 48 -0.34 10.55 -3.76
C GLU A 48 -1.48 10.72 -4.75
N ILE A 49 -2.73 10.61 -4.29
CA ILE A 49 -3.93 10.73 -5.10
C ILE A 49 -4.54 12.14 -4.95
N ASP A 50 -4.58 12.67 -3.71
CA ASP A 50 -5.04 14.01 -3.31
C ASP A 50 -4.09 15.07 -3.87
N SER A 51 -4.27 15.37 -5.15
CA SER A 51 -3.38 16.24 -5.93
C SER A 51 -3.72 17.70 -5.70
N ASP A 52 -4.98 17.99 -5.35
CA ASP A 52 -5.46 19.31 -5.01
C ASP A 52 -5.23 19.67 -3.53
N HIS A 53 -4.79 18.71 -2.71
CA HIS A 53 -4.56 18.84 -1.28
C HIS A 53 -5.79 19.35 -0.52
N SER A 54 -6.99 19.01 -1.01
CA SER A 54 -8.24 19.37 -0.37
C SER A 54 -8.45 18.64 0.96
N GLY A 55 -7.68 17.56 1.21
CA GLY A 55 -7.87 16.72 2.37
C GLY A 55 -9.09 15.80 2.24
N LYS A 56 -9.65 15.69 1.03
CA LYS A 56 -10.74 14.76 0.68
C LYS A 56 -10.51 14.22 -0.73
N LEU A 57 -10.72 12.93 -0.95
CA LEU A 57 -10.65 12.36 -2.30
C LEU A 57 -12.02 12.39 -2.95
N ASP A 58 -12.13 13.07 -4.08
CA ASP A 58 -13.34 12.99 -4.89
C ASP A 58 -13.39 11.70 -5.72
N PHE A 59 -14.56 11.44 -6.32
CA PHE A 59 -14.77 10.23 -7.10
C PHE A 59 -13.85 10.12 -8.32
N ASP A 60 -13.46 11.22 -8.95
CA ASP A 60 -12.62 11.24 -10.16
C ASP A 60 -11.16 10.93 -9.82
N GLU A 61 -10.65 11.53 -8.74
CA GLU A 61 -9.34 11.23 -8.16
C GLU A 61 -9.25 9.75 -7.72
N PHE A 62 -10.26 9.29 -6.98
CA PHE A 62 -10.37 7.88 -6.59
C PHE A 62 -10.46 6.95 -7.80
N PHE A 63 -11.28 7.30 -8.79
CA PHE A 63 -11.50 6.48 -9.98
C PHE A 63 -10.20 6.32 -10.78
N SER A 64 -9.47 7.41 -10.99
CA SER A 64 -8.18 7.42 -11.68
C SER A 64 -7.18 6.50 -10.99
N PHE A 65 -7.08 6.58 -9.66
CA PHE A 65 -6.25 5.67 -8.87
C PHE A 65 -6.71 4.22 -8.94
N TYR A 66 -8.00 3.98 -8.69
CA TYR A 66 -8.57 2.63 -8.61
C TYR A 66 -8.48 1.92 -9.96
N GLN A 67 -8.67 2.66 -11.06
CA GLN A 67 -8.46 2.16 -12.40
C GLN A 67 -6.97 1.86 -12.64
N ALA A 68 -6.05 2.74 -12.25
CA ALA A 68 -4.62 2.47 -12.36
C ALA A 68 -4.19 1.22 -11.57
N VAL A 69 -4.78 0.96 -10.41
CA VAL A 69 -4.47 -0.21 -9.57
C VAL A 69 -5.13 -1.49 -10.09
N LEU A 70 -6.38 -1.44 -10.54
CA LEU A 70 -7.08 -2.63 -11.06
C LEU A 70 -6.64 -3.01 -12.47
N ASP A 71 -6.39 -2.04 -13.33
CA ASP A 71 -6.01 -2.26 -14.73
C ASP A 71 -4.53 -2.66 -14.84
N ASN A 72 -3.71 -2.27 -13.84
CA ASN A 72 -2.28 -2.49 -13.86
C ASN A 72 -1.84 -3.37 -12.67
N GLU A 73 -1.66 -4.66 -12.91
CA GLU A 73 -1.05 -5.58 -11.94
C GLU A 73 0.32 -5.06 -11.47
N LYS A 74 1.04 -4.32 -12.34
CA LYS A 74 2.29 -3.64 -11.95
C LYS A 74 2.07 -2.51 -10.95
N ALA A 75 0.94 -1.79 -10.99
CA ALA A 75 0.60 -0.78 -10.00
C ALA A 75 0.27 -1.43 -8.65
N ARG A 76 -0.51 -2.51 -8.62
CA ARG A 76 -0.69 -3.37 -7.43
C ARG A 76 0.64 -3.86 -6.88
N ARG A 77 1.51 -4.38 -7.75
CA ARG A 77 2.84 -4.87 -7.37
C ARG A 77 3.77 -3.75 -6.92
N LYS A 78 3.66 -2.54 -7.47
CA LYS A 78 4.39 -1.34 -7.00
C LYS A 78 3.92 -0.95 -5.61
N LEU A 79 2.62 -0.95 -5.36
CA LEU A 79 2.01 -0.73 -4.05
C LEU A 79 2.54 -1.74 -3.03
N ALA A 80 2.46 -3.04 -3.36
CA ALA A 80 3.02 -4.13 -2.56
C ALA A 80 4.53 -4.00 -2.35
N LYS A 81 5.30 -3.60 -3.37
CA LYS A 81 6.75 -3.36 -3.22
C LYS A 81 7.07 -2.13 -2.38
N LYS A 82 6.25 -1.07 -2.44
CA LYS A 82 6.40 0.14 -1.60
C LYS A 82 6.15 -0.21 -0.14
N LEU A 83 5.19 -1.10 0.10
CA LEU A 83 4.87 -1.69 1.41
C LEU A 83 6.03 -2.55 1.93
N THR A 84 6.50 -3.54 1.14
CA THR A 84 7.63 -4.37 1.58
C THR A 84 8.87 -3.52 1.83
N LYS A 85 9.21 -2.58 0.94
CA LYS A 85 10.40 -1.73 1.08
C LYS A 85 10.35 -0.79 2.30
N ARG A 86 9.18 -0.29 2.71
CA ARG A 86 9.06 0.57 3.91
C ARG A 86 8.92 -0.21 5.21
N ALA A 87 8.20 -1.33 5.20
CA ALA A 87 8.13 -2.25 6.35
C ALA A 87 9.49 -2.87 6.64
N LEU A 88 10.23 -3.24 5.58
CA LEU A 88 11.64 -3.58 5.63
C LEU A 88 12.45 -2.38 6.16
N SER A 89 12.28 -1.15 5.67
CA SER A 89 13.09 -0.01 6.17
C SER A 89 12.96 0.30 7.69
N HIS A 90 11.85 -0.03 8.35
CA HIS A 90 11.66 0.16 9.80
C HIS A 90 12.05 -1.07 10.64
N MET A 91 12.01 -2.29 10.08
CA MET A 91 12.51 -3.53 10.75
C MET A 91 13.98 -3.85 10.40
N GLU A 92 14.50 -3.40 9.25
CA GLU A 92 15.77 -3.86 8.68
C GLU A 92 17.00 -3.22 9.31
N LYS A 93 16.92 -1.98 9.80
CA LYS A 93 18.15 -1.35 10.31
C LYS A 93 18.75 -2.10 11.51
N GLU A 94 17.91 -2.77 12.30
CA GLU A 94 18.34 -3.43 13.53
C GLU A 94 18.29 -4.96 13.46
N GLN A 95 17.27 -5.56 12.83
CA GLN A 95 17.10 -7.02 12.80
C GLN A 95 17.57 -7.68 11.49
N ALA A 96 17.62 -6.96 10.36
CA ALA A 96 18.07 -7.55 9.10
C ALA A 96 19.57 -7.83 9.05
N ARG A 97 20.40 -7.20 9.88
CA ARG A 97 21.82 -7.62 10.02
C ARG A 97 21.97 -9.03 10.58
N GLN A 98 21.12 -9.43 11.53
CA GLN A 98 21.22 -10.75 12.16
C GLN A 98 20.59 -11.85 11.31
N VAL A 99 19.51 -11.56 10.58
CA VAL A 99 18.83 -12.55 9.73
C VAL A 99 19.50 -12.68 8.35
N PHE A 100 19.93 -11.59 7.71
CA PHE A 100 20.67 -11.68 6.44
C PHE A 100 22.06 -12.28 6.63
N GLY A 101 22.76 -12.02 7.75
CA GLY A 101 24.09 -12.60 7.99
C GLY A 101 24.12 -14.14 8.17
N LEU A 102 22.95 -14.77 8.33
CA LEU A 102 22.84 -16.23 8.39
C LEU A 102 22.57 -16.87 7.01
N TYR A 103 22.07 -16.11 6.04
CA TYR A 103 21.65 -16.63 4.73
C TYR A 103 22.39 -16.02 3.53
N ASP A 104 22.89 -14.78 3.62
CA ASP A 104 23.62 -14.08 2.56
C ASP A 104 25.12 -14.37 2.73
N LYS A 105 25.60 -15.47 2.12
CA LYS A 105 27.01 -15.90 2.19
C LYS A 105 27.95 -15.13 1.27
N ASP A 106 27.41 -14.33 0.35
CA ASP A 106 28.16 -13.65 -0.70
C ASP A 106 28.19 -12.11 -0.53
N ASP A 107 27.68 -11.57 0.59
CA ASP A 107 27.61 -10.12 0.85
C ASP A 107 26.94 -9.35 -0.32
N SER A 108 25.98 -9.99 -1.00
CA SER A 108 25.28 -9.43 -2.16
C SER A 108 24.19 -8.44 -1.74
N GLY A 109 23.71 -8.54 -0.49
CA GLY A 109 22.67 -7.68 0.04
C GLY A 109 21.32 -7.92 -0.63
N SER A 110 21.07 -9.14 -1.10
CA SER A 110 19.86 -9.55 -1.79
C SER A 110 19.71 -11.07 -1.71
N ILE A 111 18.81 -11.55 -0.85
CA ILE A 111 18.48 -12.98 -0.78
C ILE A 111 17.75 -13.36 -2.07
N SER A 112 18.44 -14.07 -2.95
CA SER A 112 17.85 -14.61 -4.16
C SER A 112 17.07 -15.88 -3.82
N ALA A 113 16.02 -16.21 -4.60
CA ALA A 113 15.21 -17.41 -4.37
C ALA A 113 16.04 -18.72 -4.42
N SER A 114 17.25 -18.66 -4.96
CA SER A 114 18.24 -19.75 -4.98
C SER A 114 18.99 -19.95 -3.65
N GLU A 115 18.88 -19.03 -2.69
CA GLU A 115 19.56 -19.10 -1.38
C GLU A 115 18.65 -19.62 -0.26
N LEU A 116 17.44 -20.05 -0.62
CA LEU A 116 16.39 -20.50 0.30
C LEU A 116 16.12 -22.01 0.13
N GLU A 117 17.20 -22.78 -0.02
CA GLU A 117 17.24 -24.25 0.06
C GLU A 117 17.92 -24.73 1.36
#